data_AF-A0A953EG43-F1
#
_entry.id   AF-A0A953EG43-F1
#
_cell.length_a   1.000
_cell.length_b   1.000
_cell.length_c   1.000
_cell.angle_alpha   90.00
_cell.angle_beta   90.00
_cell.angle_gamma   90.00
#
_symmetry.space_group_name_H-M   'P 1'
#
loop_
_entity.id
_entity.type
_entity.pdbx_description
1 polymer ?
#
loop_
_entity_poly.entity_id
_entity_poly.type
_entity_poly.pdbx_seq_one_letter_code
_entity_poly.pdbx_strand_id
1 'polypeptide(L)'
;WWIEDRALVAEASAAQEARYQGDAWDARIERWLVSERKPANVGVGQFEDWQERFVPRAQPLTDVSIGEVLEQALGIETAKWTRADQMRVGAFFRARKWVKYRTTTPPREWRYMAPGTPGR
;
A
#
# COMPACT_ATOMS: atom_id res chain seq x y z
N TRP A 1 16.20 -29.93 -8.82
CA TRP A 1 16.73 -29.61 -7.49
C TRP A 1 16.61 -28.11 -7.28
N TRP A 2 15.43 -27.63 -6.91
CA TRP A 2 15.17 -26.21 -6.66
C TRP A 2 15.04 -26.02 -5.14
N ILE A 3 15.80 -25.07 -4.62
CA ILE A 3 15.93 -24.77 -3.19
C ILE A 3 14.68 -23.99 -2.75
N GLU A 4 13.86 -24.62 -1.90
CA GLU A 4 12.67 -24.02 -1.26
C GLU A 4 12.99 -23.27 0.04
N ASP A 5 14.16 -22.63 0.12
CA ASP A 5 14.60 -22.05 1.38
C ASP A 5 14.05 -20.64 1.61
N ARG A 6 12.79 -20.60 2.07
CA ARG A 6 12.10 -19.39 2.54
C ARG A 6 12.79 -18.74 3.74
N ALA A 7 13.72 -19.42 4.42
CA ALA A 7 14.43 -18.88 5.58
C ALA A 7 15.58 -17.96 5.18
N LEU A 8 16.29 -18.26 4.08
CA LEU A 8 17.43 -17.47 3.61
C LEU A 8 17.05 -16.03 3.16
N VAL A 9 15.82 -15.85 2.66
CA VAL A 9 15.31 -14.52 2.25
C VAL A 9 14.98 -13.63 3.46
N ALA A 10 14.62 -14.23 4.60
CA ALA A 10 14.31 -13.49 5.83
C ALA A 10 15.58 -12.90 6.48
N GLU A 11 16.70 -13.64 6.50
CA GLU A 11 17.96 -13.17 7.08
C GLU A 11 18.64 -12.09 6.24
N ALA A 12 18.63 -12.20 4.90
CA ALA A 12 19.20 -11.16 4.03
C ALA A 12 18.48 -9.80 4.18
N SER A 13 17.19 -9.82 4.51
CA SER A 13 16.36 -8.61 4.63
C SER A 13 16.65 -7.80 5.90
N ALA A 14 17.01 -8.46 7.01
CA ALA A 14 17.31 -7.80 8.28
C ALA A 14 18.55 -6.88 8.20
N ALA A 15 19.53 -7.23 7.36
CA ALA A 15 20.75 -6.44 7.17
C ALA A 15 20.56 -5.20 6.26
N GLN A 16 19.55 -5.20 5.38
CA GLN A 16 19.18 -4.04 4.54
C GLN A 16 18.20 -3.10 5.25
N GLU A 17 17.38 -3.62 6.17
CA GLU A 17 16.39 -2.88 6.96
C GLU A 17 17.02 -1.76 7.83
N ALA A 18 18.26 -1.94 8.28
CA ALA A 18 19.01 -0.92 9.02
C ALA A 18 19.46 0.29 8.15
N ARG A 19 19.29 0.22 6.82
CA ARG A 19 19.63 1.29 5.86
C ARG A 19 18.42 1.77 5.07
N TYR A 20 17.23 1.79 5.67
CA TYR A 20 16.05 2.35 4.99
C TYR A 20 16.28 3.83 4.66
N GLN A 21 16.62 4.09 3.39
CA GLN A 21 16.61 5.42 2.78
C GLN A 21 15.26 5.55 2.08
N GLY A 22 14.50 6.60 2.39
CA GLY A 22 13.11 6.79 1.94
C GLY A 22 12.91 6.42 0.47
N ASP A 23 11.95 5.55 0.23
CA ASP A 23 11.69 4.98 -1.09
C ASP A 23 10.85 5.97 -1.93
N ALA A 24 11.07 6.05 -3.24
CA ALA A 24 10.25 6.87 -4.13
C ALA A 24 8.74 6.53 -4.06
N TRP A 25 8.41 5.33 -3.59
CA TRP A 25 7.05 4.87 -3.39
C TRP A 25 6.41 5.44 -2.13
N ASP A 26 7.20 5.81 -1.12
CA ASP A 26 6.69 6.29 0.17
C ASP A 26 5.71 7.45 -0.03
N ALA A 27 6.11 8.46 -0.80
CA ALA A 27 5.29 9.65 -1.06
C ALA A 27 4.02 9.34 -1.89
N ARG A 28 4.02 8.27 -2.69
CA ARG A 28 2.84 7.84 -3.46
C ARG A 28 1.86 7.10 -2.55
N ILE A 29 2.38 6.20 -1.70
CA ILE A 29 1.58 5.47 -0.72
C ILE A 29 0.98 6.44 0.30
N GLU A 30 1.75 7.37 0.86
CA GLU A 30 1.24 8.38 1.79
C GLU A 30 0.11 9.21 1.20
N ARG A 31 0.29 9.69 -0.04
CA ARG A 31 -0.74 10.45 -0.74
C ARG A 31 -2.01 9.64 -0.93
N TRP A 32 -1.90 8.36 -1.26
CA TRP A 32 -3.06 7.49 -1.43
C TRP A 32 -3.76 7.17 -0.10
N LEU A 33 -3.02 7.06 1.00
CA LEU A 33 -3.61 6.88 2.34
C LEU A 33 -4.47 8.08 2.74
N VAL A 34 -4.06 9.30 2.39
CA VAL A 34 -4.78 10.54 2.78
C VAL A 34 -5.74 11.05 1.70
N SER A 35 -5.65 10.59 0.46
CA SER A 35 -6.45 11.07 -0.67
C SER A 35 -7.17 9.93 -1.39
N GLU A 36 -8.38 10.18 -1.88
CA GLU A 36 -9.13 9.27 -2.72
C GLU A 36 -9.17 9.78 -4.16
N ARG A 37 -9.24 8.85 -5.12
CA ARG A 37 -9.50 9.19 -6.53
C ARG A 37 -11.01 9.31 -6.68
N LYS A 38 -11.51 10.50 -7.00
CA LYS A 38 -12.90 10.69 -7.40
C LYS A 38 -12.99 11.20 -8.83
N PRO A 39 -13.96 10.72 -9.63
CA PRO A 39 -14.32 11.37 -10.87
C PRO A 39 -14.89 12.75 -10.55
N ALA A 40 -14.26 13.79 -11.09
CA ALA A 40 -14.69 15.18 -10.95
C ALA A 40 -14.93 15.74 -12.34
N ASN A 41 -16.12 16.30 -12.57
CA ASN A 41 -16.41 17.04 -13.79
C ASN A 41 -15.76 18.43 -13.67
N VAL A 42 -14.75 18.69 -14.49
CA VAL A 42 -14.07 19.98 -14.60
C VAL A 42 -14.46 20.74 -15.86
N GLY A 43 -15.48 20.24 -16.57
CA GLY A 43 -16.01 20.86 -17.76
C GLY A 43 -16.62 22.23 -17.49
N VAL A 44 -16.53 23.12 -18.48
CA VAL A 44 -17.00 24.50 -18.38
C VAL A 44 -18.31 24.63 -19.15
N GLY A 45 -19.34 25.15 -18.48
CA GLY A 45 -20.67 25.34 -19.08
C GLY A 45 -21.36 24.02 -19.38
N GLN A 46 -21.65 23.77 -20.66
CA GLN A 46 -22.37 22.59 -21.14
C GLN A 46 -21.45 21.43 -21.56
N PHE A 47 -20.13 21.63 -21.52
CA PHE A 47 -19.17 20.56 -21.79
C PHE A 47 -18.93 19.76 -20.52
N GLU A 48 -19.12 18.44 -20.56
CA GLU A 48 -18.70 17.55 -19.48
C GLU A 48 -17.25 17.11 -19.73
N ASP A 49 -16.37 17.32 -18.74
CA ASP A 49 -14.99 16.83 -18.76
C ASP A 49 -14.73 16.06 -17.48
N TRP A 50 -15.01 14.76 -17.52
CA TRP A 50 -14.85 13.86 -16.38
C TRP A 50 -13.38 13.47 -16.22
N GLN A 51 -12.72 14.02 -15.22
CA GLN A 51 -11.32 13.75 -14.90
C GLN A 51 -11.19 13.02 -13.57
N GLU A 52 -10.21 12.14 -13.46
CA GLU A 52 -9.86 11.54 -12.18
C GLU A 52 -8.98 12.49 -11.37
N ARG A 53 -9.48 12.95 -10.22
CA ARG A 53 -8.73 13.84 -9.33
C ARG A 53 -8.51 13.20 -7.97
N PHE A 54 -7.30 13.40 -7.44
CA PHE A 54 -7.02 13.09 -6.04
C PHE A 54 -7.64 14.18 -5.16
N VAL A 55 -8.65 13.81 -4.38
CA VAL A 55 -9.27 14.68 -3.38
C VAL A 55 -8.88 14.19 -1.98
N PRO A 56 -8.58 15.09 -1.02
CA PRO A 56 -8.31 14.67 0.36
C PRO A 56 -9.49 13.87 0.93
N ARG A 57 -9.20 12.74 1.56
CA ARG A 57 -10.20 11.93 2.26
C ARG A 57 -10.61 12.65 3.54
N ALA A 58 -11.89 12.49 3.93
CA ALA A 58 -12.35 12.96 5.23
C ALA A 58 -11.65 12.25 6.40
N GLN A 59 -11.29 10.98 6.21
CA GLN A 59 -10.49 10.19 7.15
C GLN A 59 -9.44 9.41 6.35
N PRO A 60 -8.17 9.40 6.78
CA PRO A 60 -7.14 8.63 6.12
C PRO A 60 -7.45 7.14 6.22
N LEU A 61 -7.00 6.36 5.24
CA LEU A 61 -7.07 4.90 5.31
C LEU A 61 -6.20 4.41 6.46
N THR A 62 -6.81 3.68 7.39
CA THR A 62 -6.13 3.09 8.55
C THR A 62 -6.02 1.58 8.47
N ASP A 63 -6.62 0.96 7.45
CA ASP A 63 -6.64 -0.48 7.23
C ASP A 63 -6.51 -0.78 5.74
N VAL A 64 -5.40 -1.40 5.33
CA VAL A 64 -5.08 -1.65 3.91
C VAL A 64 -4.30 -2.94 3.71
N SER A 65 -4.45 -3.59 2.56
CA SER A 65 -3.62 -4.72 2.13
C SER A 65 -2.47 -4.29 1.23
N ILE A 66 -1.45 -5.14 1.09
CA ILE A 66 -0.35 -4.89 0.13
C ILE A 66 -0.89 -4.82 -1.30
N GLY A 67 -1.89 -5.64 -1.63
CA GLY A 67 -2.48 -5.66 -2.96
C GLY A 67 -3.17 -4.33 -3.29
N GLU A 68 -3.95 -3.79 -2.36
CA GLU A 68 -4.59 -2.48 -2.51
C GLU A 68 -3.56 -1.37 -2.74
N VAL A 69 -2.41 -1.42 -2.06
CA VAL A 69 -1.33 -0.45 -2.25
C VAL A 69 -0.69 -0.60 -3.63
N LEU A 70 -0.35 -1.82 -4.04
CA LEU A 70 0.30 -2.06 -5.34
C LEU A 70 -0.61 -1.63 -6.50
N GLU A 71 -1.88 -1.98 -6.43
CA GLU A 71 -2.86 -1.65 -7.47
C GLU A 71 -3.26 -0.18 -7.44
N GLN A 72 -3.73 0.32 -6.30
CA GLN A 72 -4.40 1.62 -6.24
C GLN A 72 -3.45 2.78 -5.94
N ALA A 73 -2.43 2.57 -5.10
CA ALA A 73 -1.47 3.63 -4.78
C ALA A 73 -0.36 3.74 -5.84
N LEU A 74 0.12 2.59 -6.34
CA LEU A 74 1.24 2.52 -7.27
C LEU A 74 0.83 2.28 -8.73
N GLY A 75 -0.42 1.84 -8.98
CA GLY A 75 -0.91 1.59 -10.34
C GLY A 75 -0.31 0.36 -11.01
N ILE A 76 0.23 -0.58 -10.23
CA ILE A 76 0.86 -1.79 -10.75
C ILE A 76 -0.21 -2.86 -10.91
N GLU A 77 -0.44 -3.29 -12.15
CA GLU A 77 -1.35 -4.38 -12.46
C GLU A 77 -0.98 -5.66 -11.69
N THR A 78 -1.99 -6.38 -11.20
CA THR A 78 -1.83 -7.61 -10.39
C THR A 78 -0.94 -8.68 -11.03
N ALA A 79 -0.97 -8.80 -12.36
CA ALA A 79 -0.13 -9.74 -13.10
C ALA A 79 1.37 -9.38 -13.09
N LYS A 80 1.72 -8.13 -12.78
CA LYS A 80 3.09 -7.60 -12.78
C LYS A 80 3.69 -7.53 -11.37
N TRP A 81 2.95 -7.94 -10.34
CA TRP A 81 3.42 -7.87 -8.95
C TRP A 81 4.62 -8.79 -8.75
N THR A 82 5.74 -8.22 -8.30
CA THR A 82 6.90 -9.00 -7.90
C THR A 82 7.00 -9.11 -6.38
N ARG A 83 7.75 -10.10 -5.90
CA ARG A 83 8.06 -10.23 -4.47
C ARG A 83 8.83 -9.01 -3.93
N ALA A 84 9.67 -8.40 -4.75
CA ALA A 84 10.40 -7.19 -4.38
C ALA A 84 9.45 -6.02 -4.12
N ASP A 85 8.42 -5.86 -4.95
CA ASP A 85 7.41 -4.81 -4.78
C ASP A 85 6.63 -4.99 -3.46
N GLN A 86 6.22 -6.22 -3.16
CA GLN A 86 5.55 -6.55 -1.89
C GLN A 86 6.44 -6.26 -0.68
N MET A 87 7.75 -6.55 -0.78
CA MET A 87 8.71 -6.28 0.29
C MET A 87 8.91 -4.78 0.51
N ARG A 88 8.97 -3.96 -0.54
CA ARG A 88 9.07 -2.49 -0.44
C ARG A 88 7.85 -1.88 0.26
N VAL A 89 6.64 -2.33 -0.11
CA VAL A 89 5.40 -1.93 0.56
C VAL A 89 5.39 -2.38 2.03
N GLY A 90 5.85 -3.60 2.33
CA GLY A 90 6.00 -4.07 3.70
C GLY A 90 6.97 -3.23 4.54
N ALA A 91 8.10 -2.84 3.95
CA ALA A 91 9.10 -1.99 4.60
C ALA A 91 8.53 -0.59 4.92
N PHE A 92 7.77 0.00 4.01
CA PHE A 92 7.06 1.28 4.22
C PHE A 92 6.18 1.24 5.48
N PHE A 93 5.38 0.17 5.64
CA PHE A 93 4.48 0.00 6.78
C PHE A 93 5.24 -0.25 8.08
N ARG A 94 6.31 -1.06 8.02
CA ARG A 94 7.16 -1.32 9.17
C ARG A 94 7.85 -0.06 9.67
N ALA A 95 8.38 0.77 8.77
CA ALA A 95 8.98 2.06 9.10
C ALA A 95 8.00 3.01 9.81
N ARG A 96 6.72 2.93 9.48
CA ARG A 96 5.63 3.73 10.08
C ARG A 96 4.94 3.04 11.27
N LYS A 97 5.46 1.91 11.74
CA LYS A 97 4.93 1.14 12.89
C LYS A 97 3.49 0.65 12.70
N TRP A 98 3.09 0.37 11.47
CA TRP A 98 1.80 -0.26 11.19
C TRP A 98 1.82 -1.72 11.63
N VAL A 99 0.71 -2.20 12.16
CA VAL A 99 0.58 -3.56 12.67
C VAL A 99 0.00 -4.46 11.60
N LYS A 100 0.71 -5.55 11.28
CA LYS A 100 0.22 -6.58 10.37
C LYS A 100 -0.74 -7.51 11.10
N TYR A 101 -1.93 -7.73 10.55
CA TYR A 101 -2.90 -8.66 11.08
C TYR A 101 -3.57 -9.45 9.94
N ARG A 102 -4.27 -10.52 10.29
CA ARG A 102 -4.99 -11.34 9.31
C ARG A 102 -6.48 -11.27 9.59
N THR A 103 -7.29 -11.04 8.56
CA THR A 103 -8.74 -11.07 8.71
C THR A 103 -9.20 -12.47 9.14
N THR A 104 -10.10 -12.51 10.12
CA THR A 104 -10.71 -13.76 10.61
C THR A 104 -11.88 -14.18 9.72
N THR A 105 -12.60 -13.18 9.18
CA THR A 105 -13.70 -13.36 8.23
C THR A 105 -13.19 -13.48 6.80
N PRO A 106 -13.79 -14.35 5.97
CA PRO A 106 -13.49 -14.41 4.55
C PRO A 106 -13.74 -13.05 3.83
N PRO A 107 -12.91 -12.67 2.85
CA PRO A 107 -11.68 -13.35 2.43
C PRO A 107 -10.55 -13.19 3.48
N ARG A 108 -9.80 -14.27 3.71
CA ARG A 108 -8.67 -14.28 4.65
C ARG A 108 -7.46 -13.62 4.00
N GLU A 109 -7.20 -12.38 4.39
CA GLU A 109 -6.16 -11.54 3.81
C GLU A 109 -5.26 -10.98 4.91
N TRP A 110 -3.98 -10.81 4.58
CA TRP A 110 -3.05 -10.06 5.41
C TRP A 110 -3.23 -8.56 5.17
N ARG A 111 -3.57 -7.83 6.23
CA ARG A 111 -3.79 -6.39 6.21
C ARG A 111 -2.85 -5.69 7.19
N TYR A 112 -2.63 -4.41 6.96
CA TYR A 112 -1.85 -3.53 7.81
C TYR A 112 -2.77 -2.48 8.40
N MET A 113 -2.65 -2.28 9.71
CA MET A 113 -3.42 -1.32 10.48
C MET A 113 -2.53 -0.17 10.97
N ALA A 114 -2.99 1.07 10.79
CA ALA A 114 -2.30 2.26 11.25
C ALA A 114 -2.24 2.31 12.79
N PRO A 115 -1.11 2.78 13.37
CA PRO A 115 -0.99 2.90 14.82
C PRO A 115 -2.05 3.86 15.39
N GLY A 116 -2.67 3.48 16.50
CA GLY A 116 -3.71 4.28 17.15
C GLY A 116 -5.13 4.01 16.65
N THR A 117 -5.30 3.17 15.64
CA THR A 117 -6.63 2.64 15.27
C THR A 117 -7.04 1.63 16.35
N PRO A 118 -8.18 1.80 17.04
CA PRO A 118 -8.64 0.81 17.99
C PRO A 118 -8.81 -0.53 17.26
N GLY A 119 -8.12 -1.55 17.77
CA GLY A 119 -8.16 -2.89 17.20
C GLY A 119 -9.60 -3.38 17.12
N ARG A 120 -9.96 -3.92 15.96
CA ARG A 120 -11.30 -4.45 15.66
C ARG A 120 -11.55 -5.76 16.41
#